data_AF-A0A2V6DZQ2-F1
#
_entry.id   AF-A0A2V6DZQ2-F1
#
_cell.length_a   1.000
_cell.length_b   1.000
_cell.length_c   1.000
_cell.angle_alpha   90.00
_cell.angle_beta   90.00
_cell.angle_gamma   90.00
#
_symmetry.space_group_name_H-M   'P 1'
#
loop_
_entity.id
_entity.type
_entity.pdbx_description
1 polymer ?
#
loop_
_entity_poly.entity_id
_entity_poly.type
_entity_poly.pdbx_seq_one_letter_code
_entity_poly.pdbx_strand_id
1 'polypeptide(L)'
;MPAAAETVSLGLPVAIDRIDRELKKLWSEGEGAMTRASLMNLAVYSEEPGSLTRNTQLLARITENHACRAIVIGADPRAKNDRMEAWISAHCHLSRAGTKRVCSEQISFLLEGGMVKLLPSIVFSQLDSDLPLYLWWQSEFAEPMDPQLWSWIDRLIYDSQSWRDFNAQIR
;
A
#
# COMPACT_ATOMS: atom_id res chain seq x y z
N MET A 1 21.02 16.58 -17.28
CA MET A 1 20.53 15.31 -17.86
C MET A 1 19.25 14.94 -17.13
N PRO A 2 18.09 14.86 -17.78
CA PRO A 2 16.90 14.41 -17.07
C PRO A 2 17.04 12.90 -16.83
N ALA A 3 16.87 12.49 -15.58
CA ALA A 3 16.77 11.07 -15.23
C ALA A 3 15.60 10.48 -16.03
N ALA A 4 15.85 9.35 -16.69
CA ALA A 4 14.80 8.60 -17.36
C ALA A 4 13.68 8.36 -16.34
N ALA A 5 12.46 8.74 -16.68
CA ALA A 5 11.30 8.38 -15.90
C ALA A 5 11.21 6.85 -15.94
N GLU A 6 11.76 6.18 -14.94
CA GLU A 6 11.46 4.79 -14.67
C GLU A 6 9.94 4.71 -14.53
N THR A 7 9.29 4.14 -15.53
CA THR A 7 7.89 3.73 -15.45
C THR A 7 7.79 2.76 -14.31
N VAL A 8 7.46 3.26 -13.13
CA VAL A 8 7.29 2.46 -11.94
C VAL A 8 6.10 1.55 -12.17
N SER A 9 6.41 0.27 -12.35
CA SER A 9 5.44 -0.80 -12.48
C SER A 9 4.80 -1.05 -11.12
N LEU A 10 3.46 -1.14 -11.08
CA LEU A 10 2.72 -1.56 -9.88
C LEU A 10 3.01 -3.02 -9.50
N GLY A 11 3.66 -3.77 -10.41
CA GLY A 11 4.01 -5.17 -10.25
C GLY A 11 3.18 -6.07 -11.16
N LEU A 12 3.03 -7.32 -10.73
CA LEU A 12 2.29 -8.35 -11.45
C LEU A 12 0.79 -8.20 -11.15
N PRO A 13 -0.07 -8.02 -12.17
CA PRO A 13 -1.52 -8.03 -11.98
C PRO A 13 -1.96 -9.37 -11.38
N VAL A 14 -2.87 -9.33 -10.41
CA VAL A 14 -3.34 -10.52 -9.70
C VAL A 14 -4.83 -10.42 -9.42
N ALA A 15 -5.53 -11.56 -9.51
CA ALA A 15 -6.91 -11.64 -9.06
C ALA A 15 -6.97 -11.63 -7.52
N ILE A 16 -7.99 -11.00 -6.95
CA ILE A 16 -8.09 -10.74 -5.51
C ILE A 16 -8.05 -12.03 -4.67
N ASP A 17 -8.70 -13.09 -5.14
CA ASP A 17 -8.72 -14.42 -4.52
C ASP A 17 -7.40 -15.19 -4.64
N ARG A 18 -6.40 -14.63 -5.35
CA ARG A 18 -5.12 -15.26 -5.66
C ARG A 18 -3.93 -14.58 -4.99
N ILE A 19 -4.12 -13.44 -4.33
CA ILE A 19 -3.03 -12.61 -3.79
C ILE A 19 -2.08 -13.42 -2.90
N ASP A 20 -2.59 -14.12 -1.89
CA ASP A 20 -1.76 -14.91 -0.96
C ASP A 20 -0.96 -16.00 -1.67
N ARG A 21 -1.56 -16.63 -2.68
CA ARG A 21 -0.90 -17.70 -3.42
C ARG A 21 0.20 -17.14 -4.31
N GLU A 22 -0.06 -16.04 -5.01
CA GLU A 22 0.95 -15.41 -5.86
C GLU A 22 2.07 -14.74 -5.04
N LEU A 23 1.78 -14.22 -3.85
CA LEU A 23 2.82 -13.76 -2.90
C LEU A 23 3.70 -14.92 -2.45
N LYS A 24 3.11 -16.06 -2.03
CA LYS A 24 3.88 -17.27 -1.69
C LYS A 24 4.76 -17.72 -2.85
N LYS A 25 4.22 -17.67 -4.08
CA LYS A 25 4.96 -18.01 -5.29
C LYS A 25 6.15 -17.06 -5.50
N LEU A 26 5.92 -15.74 -5.41
CA LEU A 26 6.95 -14.70 -5.51
C LEU A 26 8.11 -14.95 -4.55
N TRP A 27 7.82 -15.38 -3.32
CA TRP A 27 8.85 -15.71 -2.33
C TRP A 27 9.54 -17.05 -2.59
N SER A 28 8.85 -18.05 -3.15
CA SER A 28 9.43 -19.35 -3.47
C SER A 28 10.35 -19.33 -4.70
N GLU A 29 10.05 -18.45 -5.66
CA GLU A 29 10.82 -18.28 -6.90
C GLU A 29 12.01 -17.32 -6.73
N GLY A 30 12.06 -16.60 -5.61
CA GLY A 30 13.21 -15.78 -5.25
C GLY A 30 14.42 -16.64 -4.93
N GLU A 31 15.43 -16.62 -5.81
CA GLU A 31 16.71 -17.31 -5.59
C GLU A 31 17.25 -17.02 -4.17
N GLY A 32 17.75 -18.06 -3.49
CA GLY A 32 17.96 -18.20 -2.03
C GLY A 32 18.80 -17.17 -1.26
N ALA A 33 18.98 -15.96 -1.79
CA ALA A 33 19.54 -14.78 -1.14
C ALA A 33 18.48 -13.71 -0.78
N MET A 34 17.19 -13.93 -1.04
CA MET A 34 16.11 -13.01 -0.66
C MET A 34 15.51 -13.40 0.69
N THR A 35 15.48 -12.46 1.63
CA THR A 35 14.83 -12.64 2.93
C THR A 35 13.66 -11.66 3.04
N ARG A 36 12.44 -12.20 3.11
CA ARG A 36 11.25 -11.43 3.46
C ARG A 36 11.40 -10.90 4.88
N ALA A 37 11.26 -9.59 5.05
CA ALA A 37 11.18 -8.96 6.36
C ALA A 37 9.98 -8.01 6.39
N SER A 38 9.29 -7.97 7.53
CA SER A 38 8.21 -7.03 7.78
C SER A 38 8.15 -6.74 9.26
N LEU A 39 8.07 -5.45 9.61
CA LEU A 39 7.94 -4.96 10.99
C LEU A 39 6.58 -4.33 11.26
N MET A 40 5.82 -4.02 10.20
CA MET A 40 4.49 -3.41 10.27
C MET A 40 3.70 -3.69 8.98
N ASN A 41 2.38 -3.59 9.07
CA ASN A 41 1.51 -3.38 7.92
C ASN A 41 1.40 -1.87 7.67
N LEU A 42 1.88 -1.38 6.53
CA LEU A 42 1.77 0.02 6.14
C LEU A 42 0.75 0.16 5.02
N ALA A 43 -0.47 0.59 5.38
CA ALA A 43 -1.53 0.88 4.42
C ALA A 43 -1.48 2.37 4.03
N VAL A 44 -1.52 2.67 2.74
CA VAL A 44 -1.55 4.04 2.20
C VAL A 44 -2.82 4.20 1.37
N TYR A 45 -3.72 5.08 1.79
CA TYR A 45 -4.97 5.38 1.10
C TYR A 45 -4.92 6.76 0.44
N SER A 46 -5.30 6.84 -0.84
CA SER A 46 -5.40 8.11 -1.56
C SER A 46 -6.49 8.08 -2.64
N GLU A 47 -7.22 9.18 -2.77
CA GLU A 47 -8.21 9.43 -3.82
C GLU A 47 -7.65 10.25 -4.98
N GLU A 48 -6.39 10.68 -4.88
CA GLU A 48 -5.80 11.54 -5.91
C GLU A 48 -5.47 10.71 -7.18
N PRO A 49 -5.82 11.19 -8.39
CA PRO A 49 -5.45 10.51 -9.62
C PRO A 49 -3.94 10.26 -9.73
N GLY A 50 -3.57 9.03 -10.10
CA GLY A 50 -2.17 8.60 -10.22
C GLY A 50 -1.45 8.37 -8.88
N SER A 51 -2.16 8.40 -7.75
CA SER A 51 -1.60 8.14 -6.42
C SER A 51 -0.97 6.77 -6.30
N LEU A 52 -1.51 5.74 -6.94
CA LEU A 52 -0.94 4.38 -6.94
C LEU A 52 0.54 4.35 -7.34
N THR A 53 0.88 4.98 -8.47
CA THR A 53 2.26 5.03 -8.96
C THR A 53 3.14 5.89 -8.05
N ARG A 54 2.63 7.05 -7.61
CA ARG A 54 3.38 7.95 -6.70
C ARG A 54 3.69 7.28 -5.35
N ASN A 55 2.70 6.62 -4.77
CA ASN A 55 2.85 5.94 -3.48
C ASN A 55 3.72 4.68 -3.60
N THR A 56 3.68 3.98 -4.74
CA THR A 56 4.62 2.89 -5.02
C THR A 56 6.08 3.40 -5.03
N GLN A 57 6.35 4.53 -5.68
CA GLN A 57 7.68 5.17 -5.68
C GLN A 57 8.12 5.64 -4.29
N LEU A 58 7.17 6.09 -3.47
CA LEU A 58 7.44 6.53 -2.11
C LEU A 58 7.76 5.34 -1.20
N LEU A 59 7.01 4.24 -1.34
CA LEU A 59 7.23 3.02 -0.57
C LEU A 59 8.51 2.29 -0.95
N ALA A 60 8.92 2.32 -2.22
CA ALA A 60 10.23 1.83 -2.62
C ALA A 60 11.35 2.47 -1.79
N ARG A 61 11.24 3.77 -1.48
CA ARG A 61 12.20 4.52 -0.63
C ARG A 61 12.03 4.25 0.85
N ILE A 62 10.79 4.12 1.34
CA ILE A 62 10.53 3.79 2.76
C ILE A 62 11.10 2.41 3.10
N THR A 63 10.90 1.44 2.20
CA THR A 63 11.34 0.05 2.38
C THR A 63 12.86 -0.13 2.38
N GLU A 64 13.63 0.88 1.95
CA GLU A 64 15.10 0.89 2.08
C GLU A 64 15.54 0.87 3.56
N ASN A 65 14.78 1.53 4.43
CA ASN A 65 15.13 1.70 5.85
C ASN A 65 14.13 1.01 6.80
N HIS A 66 12.90 0.72 6.32
CA HIS A 66 11.82 0.16 7.12
C HIS A 66 11.18 -1.02 6.41
N ALA A 67 11.50 -2.24 6.85
CA ALA A 67 10.86 -3.43 6.31
C ALA A 67 9.38 -3.47 6.71
N CYS A 68 8.48 -3.58 5.73
CA CYS A 68 7.03 -3.59 5.96
C CYS A 68 6.29 -4.42 4.91
N ARG A 69 5.05 -4.80 5.22
CA ARG A 69 4.06 -5.17 4.21
C ARG A 69 3.36 -3.89 3.79
N ALA A 70 3.61 -3.45 2.57
CA ALA A 70 2.96 -2.29 1.99
C ALA A 70 1.61 -2.66 1.38
N ILE A 71 0.57 -1.88 1.70
CA ILE A 71 -0.77 -2.00 1.11
C ILE A 71 -1.11 -0.62 0.51
N VAL A 72 -1.08 -0.49 -0.82
CA VAL A 72 -1.33 0.79 -1.50
C VAL A 72 -2.72 0.80 -2.08
N ILE A 73 -3.56 1.75 -1.70
CA ILE A 73 -4.92 1.88 -2.20
C ILE A 73 -5.07 3.21 -2.95
N GLY A 74 -5.34 3.12 -4.24
CA GLY A 74 -5.91 4.20 -5.03
C GLY A 74 -7.42 4.04 -5.10
N ALA A 75 -8.16 5.04 -4.63
CA ALA A 75 -9.62 5.02 -4.65
C ALA A 75 -10.17 6.11 -5.58
N ASP A 76 -11.26 5.82 -6.27
CA ASP A 76 -12.09 6.82 -6.94
C ASP A 76 -13.56 6.54 -6.59
N PRO A 77 -14.06 7.09 -5.46
CA PRO A 77 -15.45 6.90 -5.05
C PRO A 77 -16.46 7.52 -6.03
N ARG A 78 -16.01 8.44 -6.90
CA ARG A 78 -16.84 9.20 -7.85
C ARG A 78 -16.90 8.55 -9.23
N ALA A 79 -16.11 7.49 -9.46
CA ALA A 79 -16.15 6.74 -10.70
C ALA A 79 -17.55 6.18 -10.96
N LYS A 80 -17.99 6.22 -12.23
CA LYS A 80 -19.31 5.75 -12.64
C LYS A 80 -19.44 4.23 -12.67
N ASN A 81 -18.31 3.53 -12.80
CA ASN A 81 -18.25 2.09 -12.90
C ASN A 81 -17.64 1.52 -11.63
N ASP A 82 -18.13 0.35 -11.23
CA ASP A 82 -17.54 -0.43 -10.16
C ASP A 82 -16.39 -1.25 -10.74
N ARG A 83 -15.17 -0.97 -10.30
CA ARG A 83 -13.96 -1.69 -10.73
C ARG A 83 -13.03 -1.90 -9.55
N MET A 84 -12.41 -3.07 -9.54
CA MET A 84 -11.40 -3.43 -8.57
C MET A 84 -10.28 -4.18 -9.27
N GLU A 85 -9.05 -3.70 -9.11
CA GLU A 85 -7.84 -4.31 -9.67
C GLU A 85 -6.78 -4.42 -8.58
N ALA A 86 -5.92 -5.44 -8.66
CA ALA A 86 -4.82 -5.62 -7.74
C ALA A 86 -3.52 -6.01 -8.43
N TRP A 87 -2.42 -5.63 -7.80
CA TRP A 87 -1.06 -5.97 -8.20
C TRP A 87 -0.22 -6.37 -6.99
N ILE A 88 0.74 -7.26 -7.20
CA ILE A 88 1.77 -7.59 -6.21
C ILE A 88 3.16 -7.28 -6.74
N SER A 89 4.01 -6.78 -5.86
CA SER A 89 5.43 -6.54 -6.14
C SER A 89 6.27 -6.77 -4.87
N ALA A 90 7.58 -6.82 -5.04
CA ALA A 90 8.52 -6.83 -3.94
C ALA A 90 9.60 -5.77 -4.16
N HIS A 91 9.89 -5.03 -3.09
CA HIS A 91 10.96 -4.04 -3.01
C HIS A 91 12.15 -4.68 -2.30
N CYS A 92 13.20 -4.98 -3.05
CA CYS A 92 14.37 -5.68 -2.56
C CYS A 92 15.59 -4.77 -2.51
N HIS A 93 16.15 -4.63 -1.32
CA HIS A 93 17.31 -3.77 -1.05
C HIS A 93 18.49 -4.60 -0.57
N LEU A 94 19.70 -4.18 -0.93
CA LEU A 94 20.92 -4.81 -0.39
C LEU A 94 21.05 -4.45 1.10
N SER A 95 21.18 -5.47 1.96
CA SER A 95 21.49 -5.26 3.36
C SER A 95 22.83 -4.52 3.50
N ARG A 96 22.97 -3.66 4.53
CA ARG A 96 24.23 -2.96 4.86
C ARG A 96 25.44 -3.90 5.02
N ALA A 97 25.21 -5.19 5.31
CA ALA A 97 26.25 -6.22 5.41
C ALA A 97 26.60 -6.90 4.07
N GLY A 98 26.06 -6.43 2.94
CA GLY A 98 26.52 -6.71 1.57
C GLY A 98 26.13 -8.06 0.96
N THR A 99 25.68 -9.05 1.74
CA THR A 99 25.49 -10.43 1.24
C THR A 99 24.04 -10.91 1.16
N LYS A 100 23.09 -10.20 1.76
CA LYS A 100 21.66 -10.59 1.78
C LYS A 100 20.77 -9.48 1.26
N ARG A 101 19.77 -9.82 0.44
CA ARG A 101 18.72 -8.89 0.01
C ARG A 101 17.55 -8.97 0.98
N VAL A 102 17.22 -7.85 1.63
CA VAL A 102 16.02 -7.73 2.46
C VAL A 102 14.91 -7.21 1.56
N CYS A 103 13.79 -7.92 1.53
CA CYS A 103 12.69 -7.60 0.65
C CYS A 103 11.42 -7.33 1.46
N SER A 104 10.71 -6.28 1.07
CA SER A 104 9.37 -5.92 1.53
C SER A 104 8.37 -6.19 0.41
N GLU A 105 7.23 -6.80 0.70
CA GLU A 105 6.16 -6.93 -0.30
C GLU A 105 5.29 -5.69 -0.36
N GLN A 106 4.75 -5.44 -1.54
CA GLN A 106 3.72 -4.44 -1.78
C GLN A 106 2.53 -5.11 -2.47
N ILE A 107 1.35 -4.80 -1.98
CA ILE A 107 0.07 -5.17 -2.55
C ILE A 107 -0.63 -3.86 -2.91
N SER A 108 -1.01 -3.68 -4.17
CA SER A 108 -1.63 -2.44 -4.65
C SER A 108 -3.05 -2.72 -5.10
N PHE A 109 -3.98 -1.82 -4.80
CA PHE A 109 -5.40 -1.91 -5.13
C PHE A 109 -5.89 -0.65 -5.80
N LEU A 110 -6.57 -0.79 -6.93
CA LEU A 110 -7.42 0.27 -7.49
C LEU A 110 -8.86 -0.06 -7.14
N LEU A 111 -9.57 0.86 -6.49
CA LEU A 111 -10.98 0.75 -6.12
C LEU A 111 -11.77 1.89 -6.75
N GLU A 112 -12.71 1.58 -7.64
CA GLU A 112 -13.55 2.57 -8.31
C GLU A 112 -15.03 2.35 -7.94
N GLY A 113 -15.77 3.45 -7.79
CA GLY A 113 -17.21 3.45 -7.55
C GLY A 113 -17.58 2.81 -6.21
N GLY A 114 -18.58 1.95 -6.22
CA GLY A 114 -19.08 1.22 -5.06
C GLY A 114 -18.05 0.28 -4.41
N MET A 115 -17.00 -0.10 -5.13
CA MET A 115 -15.95 -0.99 -4.62
C MET A 115 -15.11 -0.36 -3.50
N VAL A 116 -15.10 0.98 -3.38
CA VAL A 116 -14.42 1.67 -2.28
C VAL A 116 -14.97 1.28 -0.91
N LYS A 117 -16.25 0.88 -0.83
CA LYS A 117 -16.87 0.38 0.41
C LYS A 117 -16.25 -0.92 0.93
N LEU A 118 -15.53 -1.65 0.09
CA LEU A 118 -14.84 -2.89 0.45
C LEU A 118 -13.46 -2.62 1.10
N LEU A 119 -13.04 -1.36 1.20
CA LEU A 119 -11.74 -0.97 1.75
C LEU A 119 -11.42 -1.66 3.09
N PRO A 120 -12.30 -1.67 4.11
CA PRO A 120 -11.98 -2.34 5.38
C PRO A 120 -11.68 -3.82 5.16
N SER A 121 -12.57 -4.55 4.48
CA SER A 121 -12.41 -5.98 4.18
C SER A 121 -11.13 -6.29 3.41
N ILE A 122 -10.78 -5.46 2.43
CA ILE A 122 -9.55 -5.60 1.64
C ILE A 122 -8.35 -5.42 2.54
N VAL A 123 -8.25 -4.31 3.29
CA VAL A 123 -7.13 -4.05 4.20
C VAL A 123 -6.98 -5.21 5.19
N PHE A 124 -8.08 -5.64 5.83
CA PHE A 124 -8.06 -6.75 6.78
C PHE A 124 -7.56 -8.06 6.19
N SER A 125 -8.03 -8.42 5.00
CA SER A 125 -7.62 -9.65 4.33
C SER A 125 -6.13 -9.70 4.01
N GLN A 126 -5.46 -8.55 3.94
CA GLN A 126 -4.06 -8.44 3.58
C GLN A 126 -3.12 -8.21 4.77
N LEU A 127 -3.64 -8.07 5.99
CA LEU A 127 -2.78 -7.88 7.16
C LEU A 127 -1.91 -9.11 7.43
N ASP A 128 -0.64 -8.87 7.71
CA ASP A 128 0.18 -9.86 8.40
C ASP A 128 -0.22 -9.86 9.88
N SER A 129 -0.79 -10.96 10.36
CA SER A 129 -1.65 -11.01 11.55
C SER A 129 -0.95 -10.63 12.86
N ASP A 130 0.38 -10.75 12.93
CA ASP A 130 1.16 -10.45 14.12
C ASP A 130 1.79 -9.05 14.10
N LEU A 131 1.50 -8.24 13.08
CA LEU A 131 2.13 -6.92 12.88
C LEU A 131 1.13 -5.77 12.99
N PRO A 132 1.54 -4.64 13.60
CA PRO A 132 0.65 -3.50 13.79
C PRO A 132 0.28 -2.85 12.45
N LEU A 133 -0.95 -2.33 12.34
CA LEU A 133 -1.47 -1.60 11.19
C LEU A 133 -1.23 -0.09 11.34
N TYR A 134 -0.42 0.43 10.44
CA TYR A 134 -0.15 1.86 10.27
C TYR A 134 -0.93 2.30 9.03
N LEU A 135 -1.95 3.13 9.22
CA LEU A 135 -2.75 3.68 8.13
C LEU A 135 -2.30 5.11 7.83
N TRP A 136 -1.77 5.34 6.63
CA TRP A 136 -1.49 6.65 6.09
C TRP A 136 -2.61 7.09 5.16
N TRP A 137 -3.39 8.07 5.59
CA TRP A 137 -4.55 8.58 4.88
C TRP A 137 -4.23 9.91 4.21
N GLN A 138 -4.30 9.95 2.87
CA GLN A 138 -3.88 11.11 2.04
C GLN A 138 -5.04 11.89 1.41
N SER A 139 -6.29 11.51 1.71
CA SER A 139 -7.49 12.19 1.21
C SER A 139 -8.16 12.99 2.32
N GLU A 140 -9.23 13.70 2.00
CA GLU A 140 -10.12 14.25 3.03
C GLU A 140 -10.70 13.12 3.88
N PHE A 141 -10.90 13.38 5.17
CA PHE A 141 -11.54 12.42 6.07
C PHE A 141 -13.03 12.33 5.72
N ALA A 142 -13.46 11.19 5.20
CA ALA A 142 -14.87 10.97 4.91
C ALA A 142 -15.58 10.47 6.18
N GLU A 143 -16.43 11.30 6.77
CA GLU A 143 -17.30 10.89 7.88
C GLU A 143 -18.65 10.32 7.38
N PRO A 144 -19.20 9.28 8.03
CA PRO A 144 -18.61 8.53 9.13
C PRO A 144 -17.64 7.46 8.60
N MET A 145 -16.48 7.35 9.25
CA MET A 145 -15.56 6.24 9.01
C MET A 145 -16.09 4.94 9.59
N ASP A 146 -15.74 3.83 8.95
CA ASP A 146 -16.14 2.50 9.39
C ASP A 146 -15.55 2.21 10.80
N PRO A 147 -16.38 1.98 11.83
CA PRO A 147 -15.91 1.68 13.19
C PRO A 147 -15.05 0.42 13.25
N GLN A 148 -15.31 -0.55 12.36
CA GLN A 148 -14.49 -1.74 12.24
C GLN A 148 -13.10 -1.33 11.79
N LEU A 149 -12.93 -0.55 10.71
CA LEU A 149 -11.60 -0.11 10.28
C LEU A 149 -10.82 0.57 11.42
N TRP A 150 -11.48 1.44 12.18
CA TRP A 150 -10.88 2.12 13.33
C TRP A 150 -10.34 1.20 14.41
N SER A 151 -11.04 0.10 14.72
CA SER A 151 -10.65 -0.77 15.84
C SER A 151 -9.34 -1.51 15.62
N TRP A 152 -8.85 -1.59 14.38
CA TRP A 152 -7.60 -2.29 14.04
C TRP A 152 -6.44 -1.36 13.71
N ILE A 153 -6.68 -0.05 13.61
CA ILE A 153 -5.60 0.89 13.32
C ILE A 153 -4.79 1.10 14.61
N ASP A 154 -3.57 0.59 14.64
CA ASP A 154 -2.61 0.87 15.71
C ASP A 154 -2.08 2.30 15.63
N ARG A 155 -1.87 2.82 14.41
CA ARG A 155 -1.45 4.21 14.17
C ARG A 155 -2.10 4.79 12.92
N LEU A 156 -2.74 5.95 13.08
CA LEU A 156 -3.20 6.78 11.96
C LEU A 156 -2.18 7.89 11.68
N ILE A 157 -1.79 8.02 10.42
CA ILE A 157 -1.03 9.15 9.86
C ILE A 157 -1.97 9.87 8.91
N TYR A 158 -2.43 11.05 9.29
CA TYR A 158 -3.29 11.86 8.44
C TYR A 158 -2.44 12.89 7.68
N ASP A 159 -2.48 12.83 6.35
CA ASP A 159 -1.61 13.62 5.50
C ASP A 159 -2.13 15.04 5.32
N SER A 160 -1.62 15.96 6.13
CA SER A 160 -1.92 17.37 6.04
C SER A 160 -0.97 18.13 5.12
N GLN A 161 -0.11 17.46 4.32
CA GLN A 161 0.92 18.14 3.52
C GLN A 161 0.34 19.15 2.52
N SER A 162 -0.83 18.84 1.95
CA SER A 162 -1.52 19.69 0.97
C SER A 162 -2.36 20.80 1.59
N TRP A 163 -2.43 20.87 2.92
CA TRP A 163 -3.34 21.77 3.60
C TRP A 163 -2.86 23.21 3.54
N ARG A 164 -3.82 24.10 3.30
CA ARG A 164 -3.61 25.55 3.29
C ARG A 164 -4.27 26.21 4.50
N ASP A 165 -5.34 25.61 5.03
CA ASP A 165 -6.04 26.06 6.22
C ASP A 165 -6.41 24.86 7.10
N PHE A 166 -5.63 24.68 8.17
CA PHE A 166 -5.80 23.57 9.11
C PHE A 166 -7.20 23.51 9.72
N ASN A 167 -7.80 24.66 10.09
CA ASN A 167 -9.08 24.67 10.81
C ASN A 167 -10.27 24.30 9.92
N ALA A 168 -10.13 24.51 8.62
CA ALA A 168 -11.12 24.09 7.64
C ALA A 168 -11.00 22.59 7.30
N GLN A 169 -9.79 22.03 7.36
CA GLN A 169 -9.45 20.72 6.79
C GLN A 169 -9.27 19.59 7.82
N ILE A 170 -9.08 19.92 9.11
CA ILE A 170 -9.03 18.95 10.23
C ILE A 170 -10.40 18.45 10.68
N ARG A 171 -11.48 18.98 10.10
CA ARG A 171 -12.85 18.75 10.56
C ARG A 171 -13.34 17.33 10.28
#